data_AF-A0A8J0QNN4-F1
#
_entry.id   AF-A0A8J0QNN4-F1
#
_cell.length_a   1.000
_cell.length_b   1.000
_cell.length_c   1.000
_cell.angle_alpha   90.00
_cell.angle_beta   90.00
_cell.angle_gamma   90.00
#
_symmetry.space_group_name_H-M   'P 1'
#
loop_
_entity.id
_entity.type
_entity.pdbx_description
1 polymer ?
#
loop_
_entity_poly.entity_id
_entity_poly.type
_entity_poly.pdbx_seq_one_letter_code
_entity_poly.pdbx_strand_id
1 'polypeptide(L)'
;MAAAGSCSSAGKSLLQFMKLVGQLKRVPRTGWIYRQVEKPESVSDHMYRMAVMAMLTEDRKLNKDRCIRLALVHDMAECIVGDIAPADNISKEEKHRKEKEYEHQSTAEAKFVKELDQCEMILQALEYEELENRPGRLQDFYNSTAGKFNHPEVVQLVSAIYEERDSAIAANARSSQK
;
A
#
# COMPACT_ATOMS: atom_id res chain seq x y z
N MET A 1 -22.48 37.98 -13.35
CA MET A 1 -22.99 36.65 -13.71
C MET A 1 -21.97 36.00 -14.65
N ALA A 2 -21.21 35.01 -14.16
CA ALA A 2 -20.29 34.26 -15.00
C ALA A 2 -21.09 33.31 -15.90
N ALA A 3 -20.82 33.34 -17.20
CA ALA A 3 -21.46 32.49 -18.18
C ALA A 3 -21.17 31.01 -17.88
N ALA A 4 -22.22 30.21 -17.73
CA ALA A 4 -22.14 28.76 -17.70
C ALA A 4 -21.73 28.27 -19.10
N GLY A 5 -20.43 28.23 -19.38
CA GLY A 5 -19.89 27.57 -20.57
C GLY A 5 -20.25 26.09 -20.52
N SER A 6 -20.93 25.58 -21.55
CA SER A 6 -21.33 24.18 -21.60
C SER A 6 -20.08 23.29 -21.48
N CYS A 7 -19.99 22.52 -20.39
CA CYS A 7 -18.91 21.57 -20.21
C CYS A 7 -18.91 20.57 -21.38
N SER A 8 -17.79 20.51 -22.12
CA SER A 8 -17.59 19.59 -23.24
C SER A 8 -17.76 18.14 -22.77
N SER A 9 -18.11 17.22 -23.69
CA SER A 9 -18.20 15.78 -23.37
C SER A 9 -16.94 15.27 -22.68
N ALA A 10 -15.76 15.76 -23.09
CA ALA A 10 -14.48 15.45 -22.47
C ALA A 10 -14.39 15.90 -20.99
N GLY A 11 -14.88 17.11 -20.67
CA GLY A 11 -14.89 17.60 -19.29
C GLY A 11 -15.81 16.79 -18.37
N LYS A 12 -16.95 16.31 -18.89
CA LYS A 12 -17.86 15.43 -18.14
C LYS A 12 -17.23 14.05 -17.89
N SER A 13 -16.56 13.47 -18.88
CA SER A 13 -15.84 12.20 -18.73
C SER A 13 -14.68 12.31 -17.75
N LEU A 14 -13.89 13.38 -17.80
CA LEU A 14 -12.80 13.62 -16.86
C LEU A 14 -13.33 13.77 -15.43
N LEU A 15 -14.41 14.54 -15.23
CA LEU A 15 -15.06 14.66 -13.93
C LEU A 15 -15.52 13.29 -13.40
N GLN A 16 -16.11 12.45 -14.25
CA GLN A 16 -16.54 11.11 -13.86
C GLN A 16 -15.35 10.22 -13.46
N PHE A 17 -14.26 10.27 -14.22
CA PHE A 17 -13.03 9.55 -13.87
C PHE A 17 -12.46 10.03 -12.53
N MET A 18 -12.40 11.35 -12.29
CA MET A 18 -11.91 11.88 -11.01
C MET A 18 -12.82 11.52 -9.83
N LYS A 19 -14.13 11.39 -10.06
CA LYS A 19 -15.08 10.86 -9.05
C LYS A 19 -14.85 9.38 -8.73
N LEU A 20 -14.44 8.58 -9.72
CA LEU A 20 -14.05 7.18 -9.52
C LEU A 20 -12.75 7.11 -8.72
N VAL A 21 -11.68 7.78 -9.14
CA VAL A 21 -10.42 7.85 -8.38
C VAL A 21 -10.67 8.34 -6.95
N GLY A 22 -11.54 9.34 -6.76
CA GLY A 22 -11.93 9.84 -5.44
C GLY A 22 -12.71 8.86 -4.55
N GLN A 23 -13.14 7.69 -5.07
CA GLN A 23 -13.68 6.61 -4.23
C GLN A 23 -12.59 5.97 -3.38
N LEU A 24 -11.33 5.92 -3.84
CA LEU A 24 -10.21 5.28 -3.13
C LEU A 24 -9.99 5.85 -1.73
N LYS A 25 -10.32 7.14 -1.53
CA LYS A 25 -10.31 7.83 -0.23
C LYS A 25 -11.30 7.28 0.79
N ARG A 26 -12.25 6.46 0.34
CA ARG A 26 -13.33 5.86 1.12
C ARG A 26 -13.33 4.34 1.02
N VAL A 27 -12.33 3.76 0.36
CA VAL A 27 -12.05 2.32 0.39
C VAL A 27 -11.02 2.10 1.49
N PRO A 28 -11.41 1.63 2.68
CA PRO A 28 -10.46 1.24 3.72
C PRO A 28 -9.67 0.01 3.28
N ARG A 29 -8.40 -0.08 3.69
CA ARG A 29 -7.57 -1.27 3.46
C ARG A 29 -8.10 -2.46 4.27
N THR A 30 -8.60 -3.47 3.57
CA THR A 30 -9.39 -4.61 4.10
C THR A 30 -8.62 -5.44 5.12
N GLY A 31 -7.30 -5.59 4.93
CA GLY A 31 -6.43 -6.29 5.88
C GLY A 31 -6.52 -5.73 7.30
N TRP A 32 -6.58 -4.39 7.44
CA TRP A 32 -6.69 -3.73 8.73
C TRP A 32 -8.09 -3.87 9.34
N ILE A 33 -9.14 -3.83 8.51
CA ILE A 33 -10.53 -4.07 8.95
C ILE A 33 -10.68 -5.45 9.57
N TYR A 34 -10.16 -6.49 8.90
CA TYR A 34 -10.22 -7.87 9.41
C TYR A 34 -9.42 -8.05 10.70
N ARG A 35 -8.47 -7.16 10.98
CA ARG A 35 -7.71 -7.09 12.22
C ARG A 35 -8.28 -6.10 13.23
N GLN A 36 -9.48 -5.58 12.98
CA GLN A 36 -10.23 -4.71 13.88
C GLN A 36 -9.45 -3.45 14.27
N VAL A 37 -8.64 -2.92 13.35
CA VAL A 37 -8.05 -1.58 13.49
C VAL A 37 -9.19 -0.56 13.43
N GLU A 38 -9.26 0.36 14.39
CA GLU A 38 -10.44 1.23 14.58
C GLU A 38 -10.65 2.22 13.42
N LYS A 39 -9.56 2.85 12.94
CA LYS A 39 -9.57 3.84 11.86
C LYS A 39 -8.51 3.46 10.84
N PRO A 40 -8.76 2.42 10.03
CA PRO A 40 -7.81 1.97 9.04
C PRO A 40 -7.62 3.03 7.96
N GLU A 41 -6.42 3.09 7.41
CA GLU A 41 -6.08 3.93 6.28
C GLU A 41 -6.93 3.58 5.04
N SER A 42 -7.05 4.52 4.12
CA SER A 42 -7.64 4.29 2.81
C SER A 42 -6.61 3.76 1.82
N VAL A 43 -7.07 3.12 0.73
CA VAL A 43 -6.20 2.68 -0.38
C VAL A 43 -5.40 3.86 -0.97
N SER A 44 -5.98 5.07 -0.97
CA SER A 44 -5.24 6.25 -1.43
C SER A 44 -4.14 6.72 -0.47
N ASP A 45 -4.26 6.48 0.84
CA ASP A 45 -3.22 6.81 1.81
C ASP A 45 -2.00 5.90 1.60
N HIS A 46 -2.25 4.60 1.47
CA HIS A 46 -1.27 3.58 1.10
C HIS A 46 -0.49 3.97 -0.18
N MET A 47 -1.20 4.21 -1.30
CA MET A 47 -0.56 4.60 -2.56
C MET A 47 0.19 5.93 -2.48
N TYR A 48 -0.27 6.87 -1.65
CA TYR A 48 0.42 8.14 -1.44
C TYR A 48 1.80 7.91 -0.80
N ARG A 49 1.87 7.14 0.30
CA ARG A 49 3.16 6.87 0.97
C ARG A 49 4.08 6.05 0.08
N MET A 50 3.56 5.07 -0.66
CA MET A 50 4.35 4.35 -1.67
C MET A 50 4.96 5.27 -2.73
N ALA A 51 4.19 6.24 -3.25
CA ALA A 51 4.69 7.19 -4.23
C ALA A 51 5.82 8.06 -3.64
N VAL A 52 5.70 8.46 -2.36
CA VAL A 52 6.78 9.19 -1.65
C VAL A 52 8.01 8.30 -1.45
N MET A 53 7.84 7.03 -1.04
CA MET A 53 8.95 6.07 -0.93
C MET A 53 9.65 5.87 -2.27
N ALA A 54 8.88 5.78 -3.36
CA ALA A 54 9.42 5.72 -4.71
C ALA A 54 10.17 7.00 -5.07
N MET A 55 9.77 8.19 -4.63
CA MET A 55 10.51 9.43 -4.88
C MET A 55 11.85 9.49 -4.14
N LEU A 56 11.91 8.97 -2.91
CA LEU A 56 13.06 9.13 -2.00
C LEU A 56 14.14 8.06 -2.13
N THR A 57 13.86 6.96 -2.83
CA THR A 57 14.81 5.87 -3.06
C THR A 57 15.78 6.20 -4.21
N GLU A 58 17.06 5.89 -4.04
CA GLU A 58 18.17 6.33 -4.92
C GLU A 58 18.72 5.20 -5.83
N ASP A 59 17.85 4.43 -6.49
CA ASP A 59 18.30 3.50 -7.54
C ASP A 59 18.34 4.16 -8.93
N ARG A 60 19.55 4.47 -9.41
CA ARG A 60 19.81 5.05 -10.74
C ARG A 60 19.46 4.13 -11.92
N LYS A 61 19.26 2.84 -11.69
CA LYS A 61 18.87 1.87 -12.72
C LYS A 61 17.36 1.88 -12.98
N LEU A 62 16.58 2.45 -12.06
CA LEU A 62 15.13 2.51 -12.16
C LEU A 62 14.67 3.84 -12.75
N ASN A 63 13.64 3.79 -13.60
CA ASN A 63 12.93 4.99 -13.97
C ASN A 63 11.99 5.41 -12.82
N LYS A 64 12.41 6.41 -12.03
CA LYS A 64 11.66 6.89 -10.86
C LYS A 64 10.26 7.43 -11.21
N ASP A 65 10.12 8.17 -12.30
CA ASP A 65 8.83 8.66 -12.76
C ASP A 65 7.87 7.51 -13.08
N ARG A 66 8.39 6.43 -13.66
CA ARG A 66 7.61 5.21 -13.89
C ARG A 66 7.23 4.53 -12.58
N CYS A 67 8.15 4.40 -11.62
CA CYS A 67 7.86 3.82 -10.31
C CYS A 67 6.75 4.59 -9.57
N ILE A 68 6.82 5.93 -9.58
CA ILE A 68 5.81 6.79 -8.95
C ILE A 68 4.45 6.61 -9.62
N ARG A 69 4.41 6.59 -10.97
CA ARG A 69 3.17 6.35 -11.70
C ARG A 69 2.61 4.96 -11.41
N LEU A 70 3.44 3.92 -11.36
CA LEU A 70 3.04 2.57 -11.01
C LEU A 70 2.45 2.53 -9.59
N ALA A 71 3.11 3.13 -8.60
CA ALA A 71 2.60 3.23 -7.24
C ALA A 71 1.22 3.90 -7.18
N LEU A 72 0.99 4.95 -7.98
CA LEU A 72 -0.28 5.69 -8.02
C LEU A 72 -1.41 4.99 -8.79
N VAL A 73 -1.12 3.96 -9.59
CA VAL A 73 -2.13 3.29 -10.44
C VAL A 73 -2.36 1.83 -10.08
N HIS A 74 -1.46 1.18 -9.34
CA HIS A 74 -1.50 -0.27 -9.16
C HIS A 74 -2.81 -0.75 -8.50
N ASP A 75 -3.29 -0.05 -7.46
CA ASP A 75 -4.56 -0.35 -6.77
C ASP A 75 -5.71 0.55 -7.26
N MET A 76 -5.58 1.24 -8.40
CA MET A 76 -6.64 2.14 -8.89
C MET A 76 -7.95 1.41 -9.22
N ALA A 77 -7.88 0.12 -9.59
CA ALA A 77 -9.06 -0.69 -9.87
C ALA A 77 -9.99 -0.86 -8.65
N GLU A 78 -9.43 -0.76 -7.44
CA GLU A 78 -10.15 -0.91 -6.16
C GLU A 78 -11.21 0.18 -5.96
N CYS A 79 -11.16 1.27 -6.73
CA CYS A 79 -12.22 2.28 -6.74
C CYS A 79 -13.57 1.75 -7.24
N ILE A 80 -13.57 0.63 -7.97
CA ILE A 80 -14.76 -0.07 -8.47
C ILE A 80 -14.94 -1.40 -7.75
N VAL A 81 -13.86 -2.17 -7.53
CA VAL A 81 -13.95 -3.55 -7.04
C VAL A 81 -13.84 -3.67 -5.52
N GLY A 82 -13.40 -2.61 -4.82
CA GLY A 82 -13.00 -2.67 -3.42
C GLY A 82 -11.60 -3.28 -3.23
N ASP A 83 -11.01 -3.13 -2.04
CA ASP A 83 -9.76 -3.79 -1.68
C ASP A 83 -10.04 -5.27 -1.36
N ILE A 84 -9.53 -6.17 -2.20
CA ILE A 84 -9.72 -7.62 -2.08
C ILE A 84 -8.53 -8.22 -1.33
N ALA A 85 -8.78 -8.73 -0.12
CA ALA A 85 -7.78 -9.35 0.73
C ALA A 85 -7.68 -10.87 0.48
N PRO A 86 -6.58 -11.53 0.90
CA PRO A 86 -6.46 -12.98 0.75
C PRO A 86 -7.61 -13.80 1.39
N ALA A 87 -8.24 -13.26 2.43
CA ALA A 87 -9.36 -13.93 3.11
C ALA A 87 -10.67 -13.94 2.28
N ASP A 88 -10.77 -13.12 1.21
CA ASP A 88 -11.93 -13.09 0.32
C ASP A 88 -11.97 -14.28 -0.67
N ASN A 89 -10.90 -15.11 -0.71
CA ASN A 89 -10.80 -16.32 -1.54
C ASN A 89 -11.07 -16.11 -3.04
N ILE A 90 -10.84 -14.90 -3.57
CA ILE A 90 -10.94 -14.63 -5.01
C ILE A 90 -9.69 -15.17 -5.72
N SER A 91 -9.90 -15.84 -6.86
CA SER A 91 -8.79 -16.41 -7.63
C SER A 91 -7.86 -15.32 -8.18
N LYS A 92 -6.56 -15.61 -8.26
CA LYS A 92 -5.60 -14.70 -8.88
C LYS A 92 -5.99 -14.37 -10.32
N GLU A 93 -6.52 -15.33 -11.07
CA GLU A 93 -6.95 -15.13 -12.47
C GLU A 93 -8.08 -14.10 -12.61
N GLU A 94 -9.03 -14.10 -11.66
CA GLU A 94 -10.14 -13.16 -11.65
C GLU A 94 -9.71 -11.74 -11.28
N LYS A 95 -8.71 -11.60 -10.39
CA LYS A 95 -8.01 -10.34 -10.11
C LYS A 95 -7.18 -9.87 -11.31
N HIS A 96 -6.39 -10.79 -11.88
CA HIS A 96 -5.41 -10.56 -12.95
C HIS A 96 -6.03 -10.10 -14.28
N ARG A 97 -7.27 -10.50 -14.58
CA ARG A 97 -7.98 -10.01 -15.77
C ARG A 97 -8.05 -8.47 -15.81
N LYS A 98 -7.95 -7.80 -14.67
CA LYS A 98 -8.08 -6.35 -14.53
C LYS A 98 -6.73 -5.60 -14.46
N GLU A 99 -5.62 -6.28 -14.15
CA GLU A 99 -4.32 -5.64 -13.85
C GLU A 99 -3.16 -6.30 -14.64
N LYS A 100 -2.93 -5.86 -15.88
CA LYS A 100 -1.99 -6.55 -16.78
C LYS A 100 -0.51 -6.18 -16.65
N GLU A 101 -0.11 -5.07 -16.05
CA GLU A 101 1.31 -4.67 -16.04
C GLU A 101 1.98 -4.96 -14.69
N TYR A 102 1.42 -4.41 -13.61
CA TYR A 102 1.97 -4.56 -12.26
C TYR A 102 1.99 -6.04 -11.82
N GLU A 103 0.90 -6.77 -12.05
CA GLU A 103 0.76 -8.15 -11.59
C GLU A 103 1.67 -9.14 -12.35
N HIS A 104 2.06 -8.83 -13.58
CA HIS A 104 3.01 -9.67 -14.33
C HIS A 104 4.47 -9.48 -13.90
N GLN A 105 4.77 -8.44 -13.10
CA GLN A 105 6.11 -8.15 -12.57
C GLN A 105 7.21 -8.22 -13.64
N SER A 106 6.90 -7.79 -14.85
CA SER A 106 7.75 -8.02 -16.02
C SER A 106 8.91 -7.02 -16.15
N THR A 107 8.90 -5.93 -15.37
CA THR A 107 9.96 -4.91 -15.36
C THR A 107 10.62 -4.77 -14.00
N ALA A 108 11.83 -4.19 -13.98
CA ALA A 108 12.53 -3.88 -12.74
C ALA A 108 11.71 -2.92 -11.85
N GLU A 109 11.06 -1.92 -12.45
CA GLU A 109 10.19 -0.98 -11.74
C GLU A 109 8.96 -1.65 -11.13
N ALA A 110 8.31 -2.58 -11.83
CA ALA A 110 7.15 -3.29 -11.29
C ALA A 110 7.53 -4.16 -10.08
N LYS A 111 8.67 -4.86 -10.16
CA LYS A 111 9.21 -5.64 -9.04
C LYS A 111 9.57 -4.75 -7.85
N PHE A 112 10.24 -3.63 -8.12
CA PHE A 112 10.59 -2.65 -7.11
C PHE A 112 9.36 -2.05 -6.41
N VAL A 113 8.35 -1.61 -7.16
CA VAL A 113 7.11 -1.08 -6.59
C VAL A 113 6.36 -2.15 -5.79
N LYS A 114 6.46 -3.44 -6.15
CA LYS A 114 5.90 -4.51 -5.32
C LYS A 114 6.61 -4.67 -3.98
N GLU A 115 7.92 -4.52 -3.95
CA GLU A 115 8.66 -4.49 -2.69
C GLU A 115 8.27 -3.25 -1.86
N LEU A 116 8.03 -2.09 -2.49
CA LEU A 116 7.51 -0.90 -1.79
C LEU A 116 6.12 -1.12 -1.21
N ASP A 117 5.19 -1.74 -1.95
CA ASP A 117 3.84 -2.10 -1.48
C ASP A 117 3.92 -2.92 -0.18
N GLN A 118 4.77 -3.96 -0.17
CA GLN A 118 4.95 -4.82 0.99
C GLN A 118 5.70 -4.15 2.15
N CYS A 119 6.69 -3.30 1.85
CA CYS A 119 7.43 -2.54 2.85
C CYS A 119 6.54 -1.50 3.53
N GLU A 120 5.72 -0.80 2.74
CA GLU A 120 4.77 0.19 3.23
C GLU A 120 3.73 -0.48 4.15
N MET A 121 3.21 -1.65 3.75
CA MET A 121 2.25 -2.41 4.55
C MET A 121 2.81 -2.81 5.92
N ILE A 122 4.05 -3.30 6.01
CA ILE A 122 4.63 -3.67 7.32
C ILE A 122 5.01 -2.45 8.16
N LEU A 123 5.41 -1.34 7.52
CA LEU A 123 5.59 -0.07 8.23
C LEU A 123 4.27 0.39 8.86
N GLN A 124 3.17 0.32 8.11
CA GLN A 124 1.85 0.65 8.64
C GLN A 124 1.43 -0.27 9.78
N ALA A 125 1.80 -1.56 9.72
CA ALA A 125 1.55 -2.51 10.79
C ALA A 125 2.31 -2.14 12.08
N LEU A 126 3.56 -1.67 11.98
CA LEU A 126 4.31 -1.15 13.13
C LEU A 126 3.56 0.04 13.76
N GLU A 127 3.20 1.03 12.96
CA GLU A 127 2.50 2.23 13.43
C GLU A 127 1.16 1.90 14.13
N TYR A 128 0.39 0.94 13.61
CA TYR A 128 -0.84 0.50 14.27
C TYR A 128 -0.58 -0.26 15.58
N GLU A 129 0.45 -1.11 15.63
CA GLU A 129 0.84 -1.76 16.89
C GLU A 129 1.23 -0.73 17.96
N GLU A 130 1.92 0.35 17.58
CA GLU A 130 2.30 1.46 18.46
C GLU A 130 1.09 2.29 18.91
N LEU A 131 0.24 2.71 17.99
CA LEU A 131 -0.96 3.51 18.28
C LEU A 131 -1.92 2.78 19.21
N GLU A 132 -2.05 1.46 19.06
CA GLU A 132 -2.89 0.63 19.92
C GLU A 132 -2.18 0.20 21.22
N ASN A 133 -0.88 0.51 21.38
CA ASN A 133 -0.01 0.01 22.44
C ASN A 133 -0.10 -1.52 22.58
N ARG A 134 -0.05 -2.23 21.45
CA ARG A 134 -0.11 -3.69 21.35
C ARG A 134 1.03 -4.23 20.46
N PRO A 135 2.30 -4.13 20.91
CA PRO A 135 3.44 -4.65 20.15
C PRO A 135 3.26 -6.13 19.80
N GLY A 136 3.53 -6.51 18.55
CA GLY A 136 3.43 -7.89 18.07
C GLY A 136 2.05 -8.33 17.57
N ARG A 137 0.99 -7.54 17.77
CA ARG A 137 -0.41 -7.91 17.44
C ARG A 137 -0.63 -8.24 15.97
N LEU A 138 0.09 -7.60 15.06
CA LEU A 138 -0.07 -7.66 13.61
C LEU A 138 1.01 -8.53 12.95
N GLN A 139 1.55 -9.51 13.68
CA GLN A 139 2.61 -10.41 13.22
C GLN A 139 2.35 -11.10 11.87
N ASP A 140 1.09 -11.41 11.53
CA ASP A 140 0.82 -12.14 10.28
C ASP A 140 1.18 -11.33 9.03
N PHE A 141 1.16 -9.99 9.09
CA PHE A 141 1.63 -9.15 7.99
C PHE A 141 3.13 -9.33 7.76
N TYR A 142 3.92 -9.40 8.83
CA TYR A 142 5.36 -9.68 8.78
C TYR A 142 5.64 -11.10 8.28
N ASN A 143 4.89 -12.08 8.76
CA ASN A 143 5.01 -13.46 8.27
C ASN A 143 4.71 -13.55 6.76
N SER A 144 3.77 -12.75 6.27
CA SER A 144 3.40 -12.73 4.85
C SER A 144 4.49 -12.16 3.94
N THR A 145 5.47 -11.41 4.45
CA THR A 145 6.53 -10.76 3.66
C THR A 145 7.89 -11.46 3.77
N ALA A 146 7.97 -12.57 4.51
CA ALA A 146 9.19 -13.36 4.66
C ALA A 146 9.77 -13.77 3.30
N GLY A 147 11.05 -13.43 3.07
CA GLY A 147 11.78 -13.77 1.84
C GLY A 147 11.38 -12.98 0.59
N LYS A 148 10.58 -11.91 0.71
CA LYS A 148 10.12 -11.13 -0.45
C LYS A 148 10.95 -9.90 -0.80
N PHE A 149 11.82 -9.45 0.10
CA PHE A 149 12.64 -8.25 -0.07
C PHE A 149 14.03 -8.59 -0.60
N ASN A 150 14.44 -7.91 -1.66
CA ASN A 150 15.74 -8.11 -2.32
C ASN A 150 16.41 -6.79 -2.69
N HIS A 151 15.64 -5.72 -2.93
CA HIS A 151 16.19 -4.43 -3.32
C HIS A 151 17.01 -3.82 -2.16
N PRO A 152 18.28 -3.44 -2.35
CA PRO A 152 19.17 -3.05 -1.26
C PRO A 152 18.64 -1.95 -0.34
N GLU A 153 18.03 -0.90 -0.90
CA GLU A 153 17.46 0.19 -0.09
C GLU A 153 16.17 -0.22 0.63
N VAL A 154 15.37 -1.11 0.01
CA VAL A 154 14.15 -1.61 0.67
C VAL A 154 14.56 -2.51 1.84
N VAL A 155 15.55 -3.37 1.65
CA VAL A 155 16.10 -4.23 2.72
C VAL A 155 16.63 -3.40 3.88
N GLN A 156 17.29 -2.26 3.63
CA GLN A 156 17.75 -1.37 4.69
C GLN A 156 16.58 -0.79 5.50
N LEU A 157 15.56 -0.26 4.82
CA LEU A 157 14.37 0.27 5.48
C LEU A 157 13.62 -0.82 6.26
N VAL A 158 13.43 -1.99 5.66
CA VAL A 158 12.81 -3.15 6.31
C VAL A 158 13.58 -3.56 7.56
N SER A 159 14.92 -3.57 7.50
CA SER A 159 15.76 -3.90 8.67
C SER A 159 15.53 -2.92 9.82
N ALA A 160 15.47 -1.61 9.53
CA ALA A 160 15.16 -0.60 10.54
C ALA A 160 13.76 -0.79 11.17
N ILE A 161 12.75 -1.14 10.35
CA ILE A 161 11.39 -1.46 10.83
C ILE A 161 11.42 -2.65 11.79
N TYR A 162 12.14 -3.73 11.44
CA TYR A 162 12.26 -4.91 12.30
C TYR A 162 13.00 -4.59 13.61
N GLU A 163 14.10 -3.84 13.56
CA GLU A 163 14.87 -3.45 14.76
C GLU A 163 14.02 -2.64 15.76
N GLU A 164 13.26 -1.67 15.27
CA GLU A 164 12.38 -0.84 16.09
C GLU A 164 11.25 -1.68 16.70
N ARG A 165 10.60 -2.49 15.86
CA ARG A 165 9.50 -3.36 16.30
C ARG A 165 9.93 -4.40 17.32
N ASP A 166 11.03 -5.10 17.07
CA ASP A 166 11.52 -6.16 17.96
C ASP A 166 11.94 -5.58 19.31
N SER A 167 12.49 -4.37 19.31
CA SER A 167 12.80 -3.62 20.53
C SER A 167 11.54 -3.33 21.35
N ALA A 168 10.46 -2.88 20.70
CA ALA A 168 9.18 -2.61 21.34
C ALA A 168 8.53 -3.89 21.92
N ILE A 169 8.55 -4.99 21.16
CA ILE A 169 8.04 -6.30 21.61
C ILE A 169 8.83 -6.78 22.84
N ALA A 170 10.16 -6.73 22.79
CA ALA A 170 11.00 -7.15 23.89
C ALA A 170 10.80 -6.27 25.15
N ALA A 171 10.57 -4.97 24.98
CA ALA A 171 10.26 -4.07 26.09
C ALA A 171 8.92 -4.42 26.75
N ASN A 172 7.88 -4.69 25.96
CA ASN A 172 6.55 -5.07 26.46
C ASN A 172 6.55 -6.45 27.17
N ALA A 173 7.35 -7.40 26.68
CA ALA A 173 7.51 -8.68 27.36
C ALA A 173 8.14 -8.53 28.76
N ARG A 174 9.11 -7.61 28.91
CA ARG A 174 9.75 -7.32 30.20
C ARG A 174 8.83 -6.58 31.18
N SER A 175 7.97 -5.68 30.70
CA SER A 175 7.00 -4.98 31.57
C SER A 175 5.90 -5.91 32.06
N SER A 176 5.48 -6.88 31.25
CA SER A 176 4.43 -7.85 31.61
C SER A 176 4.87 -8.92 32.62
N GLN A 177 6.17 -9.03 32.90
CA GLN A 177 6.76 -9.98 33.86
C GLN A 177 7.03 -9.36 35.25
N LYS A 178 6.79 -8.06 35.43
CA LYS A 178 6.90 -7.35 36.71
C LYS A 178 5.52 -7.14 37.32
#